data_AF-A0A2S6N5W7-F1
#
_entry.id   AF-A0A2S6N5W7-F1
#
_cell.length_a   1.000
_cell.length_b   1.000
_cell.length_c   1.000
_cell.angle_alpha   90.00
_cell.angle_beta   90.00
_cell.angle_gamma   90.00
#
_symmetry.space_group_name_H-M   'P 1'
#
loop_
_entity.id
_entity.type
_entity.pdbx_description
1 polymer ?
#
loop_
_entity_poly.entity_id
_entity_poly.type
_entity_poly.pdbx_seq_one_letter_code
_entity_poly.pdbx_strand_id
1 'polypeptide(L)' 'MPGTCSTDLRRRVLAAVEAGEMPGTVAARFMVGRTTVYRWAAEARDEGRRAPRPASGGAETTGRCPGAAAMAD' A
#
# COMPACT_ATOMS: atom_id res chain seq x y z
N MET A 1 -23.81 -6.43 3.20
CA MET A 1 -23.29 -7.59 2.43
C MET A 1 -21.85 -7.83 2.88
N PRO A 2 -21.49 -8.98 3.48
CA PRO A 2 -20.14 -9.15 4.05
C PRO A 2 -19.13 -9.52 2.94
N GLY A 3 -18.76 -8.54 2.11
CA GLY A 3 -17.61 -8.63 1.18
C GLY A 3 -16.27 -8.23 1.83
N THR A 4 -16.28 -7.93 3.13
CA THR A 4 -15.15 -7.37 3.87
C THR A 4 -14.16 -8.42 4.35
N CYS A 5 -14.62 -9.66 4.64
CA CYS A 5 -13.78 -10.69 5.25
C CYS A 5 -12.65 -11.15 4.32
N SER A 6 -12.95 -11.47 3.05
CA SER A 6 -11.92 -11.92 2.10
C SER A 6 -10.94 -10.81 1.70
N THR A 7 -11.40 -9.57 1.61
CA THR A 7 -10.55 -8.41 1.26
C THR A 7 -9.64 -8.01 2.42
N ASP A 8 -10.17 -8.01 3.64
CA ASP A 8 -9.38 -7.79 4.86
C ASP A 8 -8.31 -8.88 5.05
N LEU A 9 -8.67 -10.15 4.84
CA LEU A 9 -7.72 -11.26 4.88
C LEU A 9 -6.58 -11.06 3.86
N ARG A 10 -6.91 -10.70 2.62
CA ARG A 10 -5.90 -10.42 1.59
C ARG A 10 -4.97 -9.27 1.99
N ARG A 11 -5.51 -8.18 2.54
CA ARG A 11 -4.71 -7.04 3.01
C ARG A 11 -3.75 -7.42 4.14
N ARG A 12 -4.21 -8.19 5.13
CA ARG A 12 -3.37 -8.62 6.26
C ARG A 12 -2.27 -9.58 5.83
N VAL A 13 -2.57 -10.51 4.92
CA VAL A 13 -1.58 -11.42 4.34
C VAL A 13 -0.53 -10.64 3.56
N LEU A 14 -0.94 -9.68 2.73
CA LEU A 14 -0.01 -8.86 1.94
C LEU A 14 0.88 -7.99 2.84
N ALA A 15 0.32 -7.36 3.88
CA ALA A 15 1.07 -6.54 4.81
C ALA A 15 2.18 -7.35 5.53
N ALA A 16 1.91 -8.60 5.93
CA ALA A 16 2.92 -9.47 6.53
C ALA A 16 4.04 -9.84 5.55
N VAL A 17 3.69 -10.12 4.29
CA VAL A 17 4.67 -10.40 3.22
C VAL A 17 5.50 -9.15 2.91
N GLU A 18 4.91 -7.96 2.88
CA GLU A 18 5.61 -6.69 2.69
C GLU A 18 6.55 -6.34 3.85
N ALA A 19 6.18 -6.74 5.08
CA ALA A 19 7.05 -6.65 6.24
C ALA A 19 8.25 -7.62 6.20
N GLY A 20 8.35 -8.46 5.17
CA GLY A 20 9.45 -9.40 4.96
C GLY A 20 9.23 -10.79 5.58
N GLU A 21 8.03 -11.09 6.09
CA GLU A 21 7.73 -12.45 6.56
C GLU A 21 7.74 -13.44 5.38
N MET A 22 8.26 -14.65 5.63
CA MET A 22 8.31 -15.71 4.62
C MET A 22 6.90 -16.14 4.23
N PRO A 23 6.54 -16.23 2.93
CA PRO A 23 5.18 -16.57 2.47
C PRO A 23 4.62 -17.88 3.04
N GLY A 24 5.49 -18.87 3.28
CA GLY A 24 5.11 -20.13 3.94
C GLY A 24 4.69 -19.95 5.40
N THR A 25 5.39 -19.09 6.15
CA THR A 25 5.06 -18.75 7.53
C THR A 25 3.75 -17.97 7.59
N VAL A 26 3.56 -17.00 6.69
CA VAL A 26 2.33 -16.23 6.57
C VAL A 26 1.14 -17.15 6.24
N ALA A 27 1.31 -18.09 5.31
CA ALA A 27 0.28 -19.06 4.95
C ALA A 27 -0.20 -19.87 6.17
N ALA A 28 0.74 -20.38 6.99
CA ALA A 28 0.42 -21.11 8.21
C ALA A 28 -0.30 -20.21 9.24
N ARG A 29 0.19 -18.99 9.45
CA ARG A 29 -0.37 -18.02 10.41
C ARG A 29 -1.82 -17.65 10.11
N PHE A 30 -2.16 -17.49 8.82
CA PHE A 30 -3.49 -17.06 8.38
C PHE A 30 -4.37 -18.23 7.88
N MET A 31 -3.90 -19.48 8.00
CA MET A 31 -4.61 -20.69 7.54
C MET A 31 -5.04 -20.62 6.07
N VAL A 32 -4.19 -20.06 5.21
CA VAL A 32 -4.43 -19.96 3.76
C VAL A 32 -3.43 -20.83 3.00
N GLY A 33 -3.81 -21.32 1.82
CA GLY A 33 -2.91 -22.08 0.98
C GLY A 33 -1.69 -21.26 0.54
N ARG A 34 -0.48 -21.85 0.57
CA ARG A 34 0.77 -21.19 0.12
C ARG A 34 0.63 -20.61 -1.29
N THR A 35 0.02 -21.37 -2.21
CA THR A 35 -0.25 -20.93 -3.59
C THR A 35 -1.09 -19.65 -3.64
N THR A 36 -2.06 -19.49 -2.73
CA THR A 36 -2.87 -18.27 -2.63
C THR A 36 -2.03 -17.07 -2.21
N VAL A 37 -1.13 -17.24 -1.23
CA VAL A 37 -0.21 -16.18 -0.79
C VAL A 37 0.71 -15.76 -1.92
N TYR A 38 1.32 -16.72 -2.63
CA TYR A 38 2.17 -16.42 -3.79
C TYR A 38 1.40 -15.70 -4.89
N ARG A 39 0.18 -16.15 -5.21
CA ARG A 39 -0.66 -15.49 -6.20
C ARG A 39 -0.97 -14.05 -5.79
N TRP A 40 -1.41 -13.83 -4.55
CA TRP A 40 -1.69 -12.47 -4.07
C TRP A 40 -0.46 -11.56 -4.08
N ALA A 41 0.71 -12.08 -3.70
CA ALA A 41 1.96 -11.33 -3.76
C ALA A 41 2.33 -10.96 -5.19
N ALA A 42 2.19 -11.88 -6.14
CA ALA A 42 2.43 -11.60 -7.56
C ALA A 42 1.47 -10.54 -8.11
N GLU A 43 0.18 -10.67 -7.81
CA GLU A 43 -0.86 -9.70 -8.19
C GLU A 43 -0.60 -8.31 -7.60
N ALA A 44 -0.16 -8.22 -6.34
CA ALA A 44 0.18 -6.94 -5.72
C ALA A 44 1.40 -6.27 -6.37
N ARG A 45 2.39 -7.06 -6.81
CA ARG A 45 3.55 -6.56 -7.56
C ARG A 45 3.18 -6.09 -8.96
N ASP A 46 2.27 -6.79 -9.63
CA ASP A 46 1.76 -6.42 -10.95
C ASP A 46 0.90 -5.15 -10.87
N GLU A 47 0.01 -5.06 -9.88
CA GLU A 47 -0.79 -3.86 -9.61
C GLU A 47 0.10 -2.66 -9.31
N GLY A 48 1.14 -2.82 -8.48
CA GLY A 48 2.10 -1.74 -8.20
C GLY A 48 2.93 -1.31 -9.41
N ARG A 49 3.09 -2.16 -10.44
CA ARG A 49 3.70 -1.78 -11.73
C ARG A 49 2.74 -1.05 -12.64
N ARG A 50 1.45 -1.40 -12.59
CA ARG A 50 0.38 -0.81 -13.43
C ARG A 50 -0.12 0.52 -12.87
N ALA A 51 -0.11 0.67 -11.55
CA ALA A 51 -0.40 1.94 -10.91
C ALA A 51 0.66 2.96 -11.37
N PRO A 52 0.26 4.13 -11.93
CA PRO A 52 1.21 5.17 -12.28
C PRO A 52 2.00 5.51 -11.01
N ARG A 53 3.33 5.37 -11.07
CA ARG A 53 4.25 5.58 -9.94
C ARG A 53 3.87 6.88 -9.22
N PRO A 54 3.33 6.83 -7.99
CA PRO A 54 3.03 8.05 -7.25
C PRO A 54 4.35 8.74 -6.91
N ALA A 55 4.38 10.06 -7.05
CA ALA A 55 5.47 10.94 -6.66
C ALA A 55 5.63 11.05 -5.13
N SER A 56 5.64 9.92 -4.41
CA SER A 56 5.94 9.91 -2.97
C SER A 56 7.43 9.65 -2.77
N GLY A 57 8.24 10.58 -3.26
CA GLY A 57 9.61 10.82 -2.82
C GLY A 57 9.67 12.28 -2.44
N GLY A 58 9.64 12.58 -1.14
CA GLY A 58 9.73 13.94 -0.64
C GLY A 58 11.06 14.58 -1.04
N ALA A 59 10.97 15.78 -1.59
CA ALA A 59 11.95 16.85 -1.40
C ALA A 59 11.21 18.18 -1.55
N GLU A 60 11.30 18.97 -0.49
CA GLU A 60 10.72 20.29 -0.32
C GLU A 60 11.24 21.23 -1.41
N THR A 61 10.34 21.96 -2.07
CA THR A 61 10.73 23.24 -2.69
C THR A 61 9.74 24.29 -2.22
N THR A 62 10.25 25.18 -1.38
CA THR A 62 9.62 26.40 -0.92
C THR A 62 9.01 27.16 -2.09
N GLY A 63 7.70 27.06 -2.24
CA GLY A 63 6.90 28.06 -2.93
C GLY A 63 6.97 29.34 -2.11
N ARG A 64 7.99 30.16 -2.40
CA ARG A 64 8.07 31.60 -2.15
C ARG A 64 6.68 32.21 -1.98
N CYS A 65 6.34 32.67 -0.77
CA CYS A 65 5.28 33.67 -0.61
C CYS A 65 5.80 34.99 -1.20
N PRO A 66 5.22 35.54 -2.28
CA PRO A 66 5.38 36.96 -2.56
C PRO A 66 4.53 37.74 -1.54
N GLY A 67 5.09 38.86 -1.09
CA GLY A 67 4.67 39.57 0.10
C GLY A 67 3.30 40.25 0.03
N ALA A 68 2.86 40.57 1.26
CA ALA A 68 2.40 41.87 1.71
C ALA A 68 1.19 42.54 1.03
N ALA A 69 0.26 42.90 1.93
CA ALA A 69 -0.40 44.20 2.06
C ALA A 69 -1.91 44.25 1.77
N ALA A 70 -2.57 44.96 2.70
CA ALA A 70 -3.88 45.61 2.65
C ALA A 70 -5.12 44.74 2.87
N MET A 71 -5.67 44.81 4.09
CA MET A 71 -7.06 45.20 4.32
C MET A 71 -7.13 46.04 5.60
N ALA A 72 -7.25 47.35 5.42
CA ALA A 72 -7.86 48.27 6.36
C ALA A 72 -8.95 48.99 5.54
N ASP A 73 -10.21 48.72 5.87
CA ASP A 73 -11.30 49.68 6.12
C ASP A 73 -12.52 48.89 6.61
#